data_AF-A0A316VL30-F1
#
_entry.id   AF-A0A316VL30-F1
#
_cell.length_a   1.000
_cell.length_b   1.000
_cell.length_c   1.000
_cell.angle_alpha   90.00
_cell.angle_beta   90.00
_cell.angle_gamma   90.00
#
_symmetry.space_group_name_H-M   'P 1'
#
loop_
_entity.id
_entity.type
_entity.pdbx_description
1 polymer ?
#
loop_
_entity_poly.entity_id
_entity_poly.type
_entity_poly.pdbx_seq_one_letter_code
_entity_poly.pdbx_strand_id
1 'polypeptide(L)'
;MNARSSKHDEKDKSQSGSRKSHRSDDQSDKIKAALERKAKLYDQLQRGKTGGLSEEKFQNSLVDWDRKALASTSDEEEQEQDRNAEDHRKQNLADSSDDPLVEYEDEFGRTRTARKSELPRHVHREQQKAEENSSNEHMVTYGPSTNFPVYKPDPTQRAREMGNKEGIASYKRSGPDHFDSRSEKRHRGAGFFQFSQDEEIRKRQMDELHEERQTTQKRRSGLDDKIEK
;
A
#
# COMPACT_ATOMS: atom_id res chain seq x y z
N MET A 1 37.04 -12.28 67.36
CA MET A 1 37.22 -11.18 66.38
C MET A 1 37.67 -11.86 65.09
N ASN A 2 36.93 -11.97 63.99
CA ASN A 2 35.82 -11.20 63.44
C ASN A 2 34.85 -12.12 62.68
N ALA A 3 33.55 -11.83 62.78
CA ALA A 3 32.48 -12.55 62.14
C ALA A 3 32.35 -12.18 60.66
N ARG A 4 32.10 -13.21 59.82
CA ARG A 4 31.71 -13.11 58.41
C ARG A 4 30.41 -12.33 58.25
N SER A 5 30.36 -11.36 57.34
CA SER A 5 29.10 -10.81 56.82
C SER A 5 28.96 -11.19 55.34
N SER A 6 27.94 -12.00 55.06
CA SER A 6 27.45 -12.29 53.72
C SER A 6 26.44 -11.21 53.33
N LYS A 7 26.74 -10.41 52.31
CA LYS A 7 25.73 -9.58 51.65
C LYS A 7 25.41 -10.22 50.31
N HIS A 8 24.22 -10.80 50.24
CA HIS A 8 23.56 -11.25 49.02
C HIS A 8 23.22 -10.04 48.14
N ASP A 9 23.54 -10.18 46.86
CA ASP A 9 22.98 -9.44 45.73
C ASP A 9 21.46 -9.69 45.65
N GLU A 10 20.65 -8.64 45.74
CA GLU A 10 19.30 -8.62 45.20
C GLU A 10 19.12 -7.33 44.39
N LYS A 11 19.13 -7.48 43.06
CA LYS A 11 18.75 -6.45 42.09
C LYS A 11 17.25 -6.54 41.87
N ASP A 12 16.51 -5.59 42.43
CA ASP A 12 15.11 -5.36 42.07
C ASP A 12 15.01 -4.84 40.64
N LYS A 13 14.35 -5.65 39.80
CA LYS A 13 14.10 -5.43 38.38
C LYS A 13 12.60 -5.30 38.17
N SER A 14 12.01 -4.14 38.49
CA SER A 14 10.63 -3.87 38.11
C SER A 14 10.28 -2.38 38.16
N GLN A 15 10.62 -1.62 37.11
CA GLN A 15 9.85 -0.43 36.72
C GLN A 15 9.95 -0.22 35.19
N SER A 16 9.23 -1.03 34.41
CA SER A 16 8.82 -0.66 33.05
C SER A 16 7.47 0.07 33.11
N GLY A 17 7.47 1.23 33.77
CA GLY A 17 6.31 2.13 33.83
C GLY A 17 6.33 3.09 32.65
N SER A 18 5.31 2.98 31.79
CA SER A 18 4.91 3.90 30.73
C SER A 18 5.46 5.34 30.87
N ARG A 19 6.48 5.68 30.08
CA ARG A 19 6.88 7.08 29.85
C ARG A 19 5.81 7.76 28.98
N LYS A 20 4.71 8.20 29.59
CA LYS A 20 3.86 9.24 28.99
C LYS A 20 4.73 10.48 28.86
N SER A 21 5.17 10.78 27.65
CA SER A 21 5.87 12.03 27.36
C SER A 21 4.96 13.19 27.73
N HIS A 22 5.26 13.88 28.83
CA HIS A 22 4.61 15.13 29.18
C HIS A 22 5.10 16.18 28.19
N ARG A 23 4.45 16.24 27.02
CA ARG A 23 4.51 17.45 26.20
C ARG A 23 3.84 18.53 27.03
N SER A 24 4.51 19.67 27.25
CA SER A 24 3.89 20.76 28.02
C SER A 24 2.60 21.19 27.34
N ASP A 25 1.60 21.57 28.14
CA ASP A 25 0.27 21.94 27.64
C ASP A 25 0.35 23.05 26.59
N ASP A 26 1.25 24.02 26.77
CA ASP A 26 1.60 25.05 25.77
C ASP A 26 2.01 24.50 24.39
N GLN A 27 2.75 23.39 24.36
CA GLN A 27 3.14 22.76 23.11
C GLN A 27 1.97 21.98 22.51
N SER A 28 1.12 21.39 23.35
CA SER A 28 -0.09 20.72 22.89
C SER A 28 -1.05 21.70 22.22
N ASP A 29 -1.22 22.90 22.78
CA ASP A 29 -2.14 23.91 22.26
C ASP A 29 -1.60 24.55 20.97
N LYS A 30 -0.27 24.75 20.87
CA LYS A 30 0.36 25.15 19.60
C LYS A 30 0.17 24.11 18.50
N ILE A 31 0.31 22.82 18.83
CA ILE A 31 0.10 21.73 17.88
C ILE A 31 -1.36 21.68 17.43
N LYS A 32 -2.33 21.78 18.36
CA LYS A 32 -3.76 21.83 18.04
C LYS A 32 -4.08 23.03 17.13
N ALA A 33 -3.60 24.22 17.49
CA ALA A 33 -3.82 25.42 16.67
C ALA A 33 -3.18 25.33 15.27
N ALA A 34 -2.08 24.58 15.11
CA ALA A 34 -1.48 24.33 13.80
C ALA A 34 -2.30 23.30 13.00
N LEU A 35 -2.79 22.25 13.65
CA LEU A 35 -3.66 21.24 13.03
C LEU A 35 -4.99 21.84 12.59
N GLU A 36 -5.62 22.69 13.40
CA GLU A 36 -6.86 23.38 13.04
C GLU A 36 -6.69 24.29 11.83
N ARG A 37 -5.56 25.01 11.73
CA ARG A 37 -5.25 25.84 10.56
C ARG A 37 -5.10 24.97 9.30
N LYS A 38 -4.40 23.85 9.40
CA LYS A 38 -4.24 22.90 8.29
C LYS A 38 -5.57 22.26 7.88
N ALA A 39 -6.40 21.90 8.86
CA ALA A 39 -7.74 21.36 8.61
C ALA A 39 -8.59 22.37 7.83
N LYS A 40 -8.63 23.64 8.27
CA LYS A 40 -9.34 24.70 7.53
C LYS A 40 -8.84 24.90 6.10
N LEU A 41 -7.52 24.83 5.90
CA LEU A 41 -6.91 24.88 4.56
C LEU A 41 -7.32 23.69 3.70
N TYR A 42 -7.31 22.48 4.27
CA TYR A 42 -7.73 21.25 3.61
C TYR A 42 -9.20 21.32 3.18
N ASP A 43 -10.05 21.78 4.08
CA ASP A 43 -11.48 22.02 3.87
C ASP A 43 -11.78 23.03 2.76
N GLN A 44 -10.89 24.01 2.56
CA GLN A 44 -11.00 24.95 1.45
C GLN A 44 -10.58 24.32 0.13
N LEU A 45 -9.48 23.57 0.13
CA LEU A 45 -8.96 22.85 -1.03
C LEU A 45 -9.96 21.79 -1.52
N GLN A 46 -10.57 21.05 -0.60
CA GLN A 46 -11.60 20.07 -0.91
C GLN A 46 -12.87 20.70 -1.51
N ARG A 47 -13.20 21.94 -1.11
CA ARG A 47 -14.31 22.72 -1.69
C ARG A 47 -13.94 23.42 -3.01
N GLY A 48 -12.79 23.10 -3.60
CA GLY A 48 -12.31 23.69 -4.86
C GLY A 48 -11.84 25.14 -4.74
N LYS A 49 -11.61 25.65 -3.53
CA LYS A 49 -10.99 26.96 -3.32
C LYS A 49 -9.48 26.77 -3.24
N THR A 50 -8.71 27.64 -3.90
CA THR A 50 -7.25 27.53 -3.97
C THR A 50 -6.54 27.64 -2.61
N GLY A 51 -7.25 28.01 -1.53
CA GLY A 51 -6.69 28.02 -0.17
C GLY A 51 -5.49 28.96 0.00
N GLY A 52 -5.33 29.95 -0.88
CA GLY A 52 -4.16 30.84 -0.91
C GLY A 52 -2.95 30.29 -1.68
N LEU A 53 -3.07 29.14 -2.35
CA LEU A 53 -2.11 28.70 -3.36
C LEU A 53 -2.40 29.38 -4.70
N SER A 54 -1.37 29.56 -5.53
CA SER A 54 -1.57 29.95 -6.92
C SER A 54 -2.26 28.82 -7.67
N GLU A 55 -3.09 29.16 -8.67
CA GLU A 55 -3.82 28.19 -9.48
C GLU A 55 -2.88 27.14 -10.09
N GLU A 56 -1.70 27.55 -10.56
CA GLU A 56 -0.67 26.65 -11.09
C GLU A 56 -0.18 25.61 -10.06
N LYS A 57 -0.09 25.98 -8.78
CA LYS A 57 0.33 25.06 -7.71
C LYS A 57 -0.82 24.16 -7.25
N PHE A 58 -2.05 24.65 -7.35
CA PHE A 58 -3.25 23.86 -7.09
C PHE A 58 -3.41 22.77 -8.15
N GLN A 59 -3.26 23.11 -9.44
CA GLN A 59 -3.34 22.17 -10.56
C GLN A 59 -2.16 21.18 -10.61
N ASN A 60 -0.95 21.62 -10.23
CA ASN A 60 0.21 20.73 -10.12
C ASN A 60 0.28 19.97 -8.78
N SER A 61 -0.79 19.97 -7.98
CA SER A 61 -0.84 19.21 -6.74
C SER A 61 -0.87 17.70 -7.02
N LEU A 62 -0.23 16.90 -6.17
CA LEU A 62 -0.27 15.44 -6.28
C LEU A 62 -1.66 14.86 -5.95
N VAL A 63 -2.51 15.64 -5.31
CA VAL A 63 -3.88 15.25 -4.96
C VAL A 63 -4.82 15.78 -6.03
N ASP A 64 -5.54 14.86 -6.68
CA ASP A 64 -6.67 15.18 -7.54
C ASP A 64 -7.87 15.58 -6.67
N TRP A 65 -8.03 16.89 -6.47
CA TRP A 65 -9.08 17.46 -5.62
C TRP A 65 -10.47 17.30 -6.23
N ASP A 66 -10.59 17.26 -7.57
CA ASP A 66 -11.87 17.08 -8.26
C ASP A 66 -12.42 15.68 -8.00
N ARG A 67 -11.56 14.66 -8.12
CA ARG A 67 -11.93 13.28 -7.76
C ARG A 67 -12.23 13.15 -6.26
N LYS A 68 -11.47 13.85 -5.41
CA LYS A 68 -11.68 13.79 -3.96
C LYS A 68 -12.99 14.44 -3.52
N ALA A 69 -13.39 15.55 -4.13
CA ALA A 69 -14.66 16.21 -3.86
C ALA A 69 -15.86 15.28 -4.16
N LEU A 70 -15.82 14.57 -5.29
CA LEU A 70 -16.84 13.60 -5.68
C LEU A 70 -16.93 12.39 -4.73
N ALA A 71 -15.79 11.93 -4.19
CA ALA A 71 -15.79 10.85 -3.21
C ALA A 71 -16.36 11.31 -1.86
N SER A 72 -16.03 12.52 -1.41
CA SER A 72 -16.48 13.02 -0.12
C SER A 72 -17.98 13.27 -0.02
N THR A 73 -18.65 13.64 -1.10
CA THR A 73 -20.11 13.81 -1.07
C THR A 73 -20.84 12.49 -0.82
N SER A 74 -20.27 11.35 -1.25
CA SER A 74 -20.83 10.03 -0.94
C SER A 74 -20.60 9.66 0.53
N ASP A 75 -19.43 9.97 1.09
CA ASP A 75 -19.10 9.67 2.49
C ASP A 75 -19.85 10.55 3.51
N GLU A 76 -20.18 11.81 3.16
CA GLU A 76 -20.94 12.72 4.03
C GLU A 76 -22.41 12.33 4.15
N GLU A 77 -23.05 11.88 3.05
CA GLU A 77 -24.40 11.32 3.08
C GLU A 77 -24.47 10.02 3.91
N GLU A 78 -23.42 9.19 3.87
CA GLU A 78 -23.34 7.99 4.71
C GLU A 78 -23.21 8.32 6.21
N GLN A 79 -22.47 9.39 6.58
CA GLN A 79 -22.27 9.79 7.99
C GLN A 79 -23.51 10.44 8.63
N GLU A 80 -24.31 11.20 7.88
CA GLU A 80 -25.57 11.76 8.41
C GLU A 80 -26.64 10.67 8.61
N GLN A 81 -26.65 9.63 7.78
CA GLN A 81 -27.50 8.45 7.98
C GLN A 81 -27.09 7.64 9.22
N ASP A 82 -25.81 7.64 9.58
CA ASP A 82 -25.31 6.86 10.72
C ASP A 82 -25.81 7.42 12.07
N ARG A 83 -25.84 8.76 12.22
CA ARG A 83 -26.35 9.40 13.45
C ARG A 83 -27.86 9.23 13.64
N ASN A 84 -28.63 9.19 12.55
CA ASN A 84 -30.07 8.95 12.61
C ASN A 84 -30.39 7.46 12.83
N ALA A 85 -29.60 6.54 12.25
CA ALA A 85 -29.84 5.10 12.35
C ALA A 85 -29.57 4.54 13.75
N GLU A 86 -28.61 5.08 14.52
CA GLU A 86 -28.37 4.64 15.90
C GLU A 86 -29.54 4.97 16.85
N ASP A 87 -30.16 6.14 16.70
CA ASP A 87 -31.31 6.55 17.52
C ASP A 87 -32.57 5.73 17.21
N HIS A 88 -32.78 5.38 15.93
CA HIS A 88 -33.89 4.50 15.52
C HIS A 88 -33.71 3.02 15.91
N ARG A 89 -32.48 2.53 16.10
CA ARG A 89 -32.24 1.15 16.55
C ARG A 89 -32.59 0.97 18.02
N LYS A 90 -32.24 1.92 18.90
CA LYS A 90 -32.56 1.84 20.34
C LYS A 90 -34.06 1.77 20.64
N GLN A 91 -34.90 2.32 19.77
CA GLN A 91 -36.36 2.32 19.94
C GLN A 91 -37.03 0.98 19.57
N ASN A 92 -36.36 0.11 18.80
CA ASN A 92 -36.93 -1.15 18.30
C ASN A 92 -36.53 -2.40 19.10
N LEU A 93 -35.72 -2.28 20.18
CA LEU A 93 -35.31 -3.42 21.01
C LEU A 93 -36.40 -3.95 21.95
N ALA A 94 -37.54 -3.26 22.07
CA ALA A 94 -38.55 -3.59 23.06
C ALA A 94 -39.48 -4.76 22.66
N ASP A 95 -39.51 -5.20 21.38
CA ASP A 95 -40.64 -6.02 20.90
C ASP A 95 -40.31 -7.10 19.83
N SER A 96 -39.14 -7.74 19.90
CA SER A 96 -38.84 -8.90 19.02
C SER A 96 -38.69 -10.19 19.80
N SER A 97 -39.78 -10.95 19.86
CA SER A 97 -39.83 -12.33 20.37
C SER A 97 -39.31 -13.38 19.37
N ASP A 98 -38.87 -12.96 18.18
CA ASP A 98 -38.51 -13.83 17.04
C ASP A 98 -37.11 -13.50 16.45
N ASP A 99 -36.16 -13.08 17.29
CA ASP A 99 -34.79 -12.76 16.84
C ASP A 99 -33.83 -13.96 17.02
N PRO A 100 -33.31 -14.57 15.94
CA PRO A 100 -32.45 -15.75 16.02
C PRO A 100 -31.07 -15.42 16.63
N LEU A 101 -30.54 -16.39 17.37
CA LEU A 101 -29.16 -16.36 17.86
C LEU A 101 -28.20 -16.75 16.72
N VAL A 102 -27.19 -15.93 16.48
CA VAL A 102 -26.21 -16.11 15.41
C VAL A 102 -24.79 -16.12 16.00
N GLU A 103 -23.96 -17.04 15.52
CA GLU A 103 -22.54 -17.09 15.83
C GLU A 103 -21.78 -16.13 14.92
N TYR A 104 -20.91 -15.29 15.50
CA TYR A 104 -20.05 -14.38 14.76
C TYR A 104 -18.65 -14.33 15.36
N GLU A 105 -17.67 -13.92 14.54
CA GLU A 105 -16.30 -13.67 14.98
C GLU A 105 -16.16 -12.20 15.39
N ASP A 106 -15.73 -11.98 16.63
CA ASP A 106 -15.39 -10.65 17.17
C ASP A 106 -14.05 -10.16 16.58
N GLU A 107 -13.72 -8.87 16.74
CA GLU A 107 -12.50 -8.22 16.22
C GLU A 107 -11.19 -8.90 16.69
N PHE A 108 -11.28 -9.67 17.78
CA PHE A 108 -10.19 -10.44 18.35
C PHE A 108 -10.12 -11.90 17.82
N GLY A 109 -10.91 -12.24 16.80
CA GLY A 109 -10.96 -13.59 16.22
C GLY A 109 -11.55 -14.64 17.16
N ARG A 110 -12.39 -14.22 18.12
CA ARG A 110 -13.09 -15.14 19.04
C ARG A 110 -14.52 -15.33 18.56
N THR A 111 -15.01 -16.56 18.54
CA THR A 111 -16.40 -16.85 18.23
C THR A 111 -17.29 -16.49 19.43
N ARG A 112 -18.32 -15.69 19.19
CA ARG A 112 -19.34 -15.30 20.18
C ARG A 112 -20.74 -15.48 19.60
N THR A 113 -21.69 -15.81 20.47
CA THR A 113 -23.12 -15.90 20.13
C THR A 113 -23.82 -14.63 20.55
N ALA A 114 -24.52 -13.96 19.63
CA ALA A 114 -25.38 -12.82 19.92
C ALA A 114 -26.68 -12.89 19.09
N ARG A 115 -27.69 -12.11 19.45
CA ARG A 115 -28.91 -11.99 18.64
C ARG A 115 -28.61 -11.27 17.32
N LYS A 116 -29.31 -11.61 16.23
CA LYS A 116 -29.06 -11.00 14.91
C LYS A 116 -29.21 -9.47 14.94
N SER A 117 -30.13 -8.93 15.76
CA SER A 117 -30.28 -7.48 15.92
C SER A 117 -29.16 -6.80 16.71
N GLU A 118 -28.48 -7.54 17.60
CA GLU A 118 -27.40 -7.05 18.46
C GLU A 118 -26.02 -7.16 17.80
N LEU A 119 -25.94 -7.81 16.63
CA LEU A 119 -24.72 -7.93 15.87
C LEU A 119 -24.21 -6.55 15.41
N PRO A 120 -22.89 -6.30 15.52
CA PRO A 120 -22.28 -5.13 14.91
C PRO A 120 -22.62 -5.00 13.42
N ARG A 121 -22.85 -3.77 12.93
CA ARG A 121 -23.27 -3.55 11.54
C ARG A 121 -22.25 -4.06 10.51
N HIS A 122 -20.96 -4.08 10.85
CA HIS A 122 -19.91 -4.62 9.99
C HIS A 122 -20.08 -6.13 9.75
N VAL A 123 -20.33 -6.92 10.80
CA VAL A 123 -20.59 -8.37 10.65
C VAL A 123 -21.95 -8.64 9.98
N HIS A 124 -22.95 -7.79 10.22
CA HIS A 124 -24.25 -7.92 9.55
C HIS A 124 -24.13 -7.72 8.02
N ARG A 125 -23.27 -6.81 7.56
CA ARG A 125 -23.02 -6.58 6.12
C ARG A 125 -22.29 -7.75 5.47
N GLU A 126 -21.37 -8.37 6.20
CA GLU A 126 -20.66 -9.57 5.73
C GLU A 126 -21.60 -10.77 5.58
N GLN A 127 -22.51 -10.97 6.53
CA GLN A 127 -23.53 -12.03 6.45
C GLN A 127 -24.48 -11.81 5.27
N GLN A 128 -24.94 -10.59 5.02
CA GLN A 128 -25.78 -10.28 3.85
C GLN A 128 -25.06 -10.58 2.52
N LYS A 129 -23.78 -10.20 2.41
CA LYS A 129 -22.98 -10.50 1.21
C LYS A 129 -22.77 -12.01 1.03
N ALA A 130 -22.61 -12.75 2.12
CA ALA A 130 -22.48 -14.20 2.07
C ALA A 130 -23.79 -14.88 1.63
N GLU A 131 -24.94 -14.43 2.13
CA GLU A 131 -26.27 -14.91 1.73
C GLU A 131 -26.56 -14.61 0.24
N GLU A 132 -26.24 -13.40 -0.22
CA GLU A 132 -26.44 -12.98 -1.61
C GLU A 132 -25.56 -13.78 -2.59
N ASN A 133 -24.30 -14.05 -2.22
CA ASN A 133 -23.40 -14.90 -3.01
C ASN A 133 -23.85 -16.37 -3.05
N SER A 134 -24.41 -16.92 -1.97
CA SER A 134 -24.89 -18.30 -1.93
C SER A 134 -26.10 -18.52 -2.85
N SER A 135 -26.99 -17.54 -2.96
CA SER A 135 -28.16 -17.62 -3.86
C SER A 135 -27.81 -17.66 -5.35
N ASN A 136 -26.60 -17.20 -5.72
CA ASN A 136 -26.14 -17.12 -7.10
C ASN A 136 -25.29 -18.35 -7.53
N GLU A 137 -25.00 -19.27 -6.61
CA GLU A 137 -24.14 -20.43 -6.84
C GLU A 137 -24.83 -21.50 -7.72
N HIS A 138 -26.17 -21.48 -7.82
CA HIS A 138 -26.93 -22.45 -8.60
C HIS A 138 -27.03 -22.16 -10.10
N MET A 139 -26.46 -21.05 -10.59
CA MET A 139 -26.50 -20.65 -12.00
C MET A 139 -25.12 -20.75 -12.67
N VAL A 140 -24.36 -21.82 -12.38
CA VAL A 140 -23.12 -22.14 -13.10
C VAL A 140 -23.40 -23.25 -14.12
N THR A 141 -23.61 -22.87 -15.37
CA THR A 141 -23.77 -23.80 -16.49
C THR A 141 -22.43 -24.44 -16.83
N TYR A 142 -22.17 -25.67 -16.39
CA TYR A 142 -21.02 -26.47 -16.82
C TYR A 142 -21.27 -27.05 -18.22
N GLY A 143 -20.77 -26.37 -19.26
CA GLY A 143 -20.65 -26.91 -20.62
C GLY A 143 -19.20 -27.21 -20.98
N PRO A 144 -18.92 -28.04 -22.01
CA PRO A 144 -17.55 -28.24 -22.50
C PRO A 144 -16.97 -26.90 -22.98
N SER A 145 -15.97 -26.38 -22.26
CA SER A 145 -15.35 -25.07 -22.53
C SER A 145 -14.42 -25.15 -23.76
N THR A 146 -14.99 -25.28 -24.95
CA THR A 146 -14.21 -25.33 -26.20
C THR A 146 -13.83 -23.95 -26.72
N ASN A 147 -14.36 -22.88 -26.15
CA ASN A 147 -14.08 -21.51 -26.56
C ASN A 147 -13.77 -20.63 -25.35
N PHE A 148 -12.48 -20.39 -25.08
CA PHE A 148 -12.04 -19.36 -24.17
C PHE A 148 -11.96 -18.03 -24.94
N PRO A 149 -12.75 -17.01 -24.58
CA PRO A 149 -12.62 -15.71 -25.22
C PRO A 149 -11.24 -15.13 -24.92
N VAL A 150 -10.34 -15.16 -25.90
CA VAL A 150 -9.07 -14.44 -25.83
C VAL A 150 -9.38 -12.96 -26.03
N TYR A 151 -9.20 -12.16 -24.98
CA TYR A 151 -9.36 -10.71 -25.06
C TYR A 151 -8.42 -10.13 -26.14
N LYS A 152 -9.01 -9.61 -27.21
CA LYS A 152 -8.32 -8.86 -28.26
C LYS A 152 -8.75 -7.40 -28.13
N PRO A 153 -7.98 -6.56 -27.42
CA PRO A 153 -8.34 -5.15 -27.27
C PRO A 153 -8.38 -4.48 -28.65
N ASP A 154 -9.33 -3.56 -28.81
CA ASP A 154 -9.45 -2.71 -30.00
C ASP A 154 -8.12 -1.95 -30.23
N PRO A 155 -7.55 -1.97 -31.45
CA PRO A 155 -6.32 -1.24 -31.75
C PRO A 155 -6.40 0.26 -31.39
N THR A 156 -7.59 0.87 -31.46
CA THR A 156 -7.79 2.28 -31.07
C THR A 156 -7.70 2.48 -29.56
N GLN A 157 -8.23 1.55 -28.76
CA GLN A 157 -8.10 1.56 -27.30
C GLN A 157 -6.64 1.31 -26.88
N ARG A 158 -5.97 0.34 -27.52
CA ARG A 158 -4.54 0.09 -27.31
C ARG A 158 -3.70 1.31 -27.67
N ALA A 159 -4.02 2.02 -28.76
CA ALA A 159 -3.34 3.25 -29.15
C ALA A 159 -3.60 4.40 -28.16
N ARG A 160 -4.79 4.50 -27.55
CA ARG A 160 -5.07 5.48 -26.49
C ARG A 160 -4.34 5.14 -25.19
N GLU A 161 -4.32 3.88 -24.79
CA GLU A 161 -3.55 3.42 -23.63
C GLU A 161 -2.04 3.61 -23.85
N MET A 162 -1.54 3.32 -25.05
CA MET A 162 -0.14 3.53 -25.41
C MET A 162 0.17 5.03 -25.58
N GLY A 163 -0.74 5.84 -26.13
CA GLY A 163 -0.61 7.29 -26.24
C GLY A 163 -0.66 8.01 -24.88
N ASN A 164 -1.45 7.49 -23.94
CA ASN A 164 -1.39 7.93 -22.54
C ASN A 164 -0.11 7.47 -21.85
N LYS A 165 0.45 6.31 -22.23
CA LYS A 165 1.82 5.92 -21.87
C LYS A 165 2.87 6.75 -22.59
N GLU A 166 2.59 7.35 -23.75
CA GLU A 166 3.48 8.32 -24.40
C GLU A 166 3.51 9.65 -23.64
N GLY A 167 2.46 9.99 -22.89
CA GLY A 167 2.49 11.03 -21.85
C GLY A 167 3.40 10.69 -20.66
N ILE A 168 3.70 9.40 -20.43
CA ILE A 168 4.68 8.91 -19.44
C ILE A 168 6.06 8.71 -20.10
N ALA A 169 6.12 8.35 -21.39
CA ALA A 169 7.34 8.19 -22.18
C ALA A 169 7.91 9.54 -22.68
N SER A 170 7.10 10.60 -22.66
CA SER A 170 7.54 11.99 -22.84
C SER A 170 8.24 12.56 -21.60
N TYR A 171 8.40 11.78 -20.54
CA TYR A 171 9.61 11.85 -19.72
C TYR A 171 10.77 11.35 -20.58
N LYS A 172 11.13 12.14 -21.60
CA LYS A 172 12.40 12.02 -22.31
C LYS A 172 13.44 11.89 -21.21
N ARG A 173 13.99 10.69 -21.06
CA ARG A 173 15.07 10.39 -20.14
C ARG A 173 16.25 11.21 -20.64
N SER A 174 16.35 12.45 -20.19
CA SER A 174 17.41 13.39 -20.54
C SER A 174 18.74 13.02 -19.83
N GLY A 175 18.85 11.78 -19.37
CA GLY A 175 20.00 11.24 -18.68
C GLY A 175 20.36 9.87 -19.26
N PRO A 176 21.55 9.35 -18.93
CA PRO A 176 22.07 8.12 -19.52
C PRO A 176 21.03 7.00 -19.38
N ASP A 177 20.68 6.35 -20.49
CA ASP A 177 19.69 5.27 -20.57
C ASP A 177 20.08 4.01 -19.77
N HIS A 178 21.19 4.07 -19.06
CA HIS A 178 21.84 2.95 -18.45
C HIS A 178 21.49 2.83 -16.97
N PHE A 179 21.21 1.58 -16.57
CA PHE A 179 20.90 1.23 -15.20
C PHE A 179 22.07 1.56 -14.25
N ASP A 180 21.80 2.33 -13.19
CA ASP A 180 22.74 2.56 -12.09
C ASP A 180 22.53 1.54 -10.96
N SER A 181 23.45 0.59 -10.89
CA SER A 181 23.52 -0.43 -9.84
C SER A 181 23.76 0.11 -8.43
N ARG A 182 24.25 1.35 -8.24
CA ARG A 182 24.46 1.88 -6.89
C ARG A 182 23.17 1.98 -6.09
N SER A 183 22.05 2.18 -6.78
CA SER A 183 20.72 2.34 -6.20
C SER A 183 20.12 1.04 -5.66
N GLU A 184 20.38 -0.12 -6.28
CA GLU A 184 19.76 -1.40 -5.94
C GLU A 184 20.81 -2.47 -5.65
N LYS A 185 20.90 -2.89 -4.38
CA LYS A 185 21.95 -3.80 -3.90
C LYS A 185 21.52 -5.27 -3.88
N ARG A 186 20.21 -5.56 -4.00
CA ARG A 186 19.67 -6.93 -3.86
C ARG A 186 20.05 -7.87 -5.01
N HIS A 187 20.40 -7.33 -6.18
CA HIS A 187 20.69 -8.12 -7.39
C HIS A 187 22.19 -8.38 -7.64
N ARG A 188 23.06 -8.12 -6.66
CA ARG A 188 24.51 -8.31 -6.82
C ARG A 188 24.92 -9.75 -6.49
N GLY A 189 25.07 -10.59 -7.51
CA GLY A 189 25.61 -11.94 -7.40
C GLY A 189 27.14 -11.99 -7.51
N ALA A 190 27.70 -13.19 -7.45
CA ALA A 190 29.11 -13.42 -7.78
C ALA A 190 29.38 -13.09 -9.25
N GLY A 191 30.47 -12.36 -9.53
CA GLY A 191 30.78 -11.86 -10.88
C GLY A 191 30.05 -10.56 -11.25
N PHE A 192 29.51 -9.84 -10.28
CA PHE A 192 28.92 -8.53 -10.52
C PHE A 192 29.99 -7.51 -10.96
N PHE A 193 29.77 -6.86 -12.11
CA PHE A 193 30.61 -5.80 -12.67
C PHE A 193 29.78 -4.54 -12.94
N GLN A 194 30.25 -3.39 -12.45
CA GLN A 194 29.55 -2.11 -12.64
C GLN A 194 30.17 -1.30 -13.77
N PHE A 195 29.37 -1.03 -14.80
CA PHE A 195 29.77 -0.16 -15.90
C PHE A 195 29.78 1.33 -15.51
N SER A 196 30.63 2.09 -16.20
CA SER A 196 30.58 3.56 -16.15
C SER A 196 29.26 4.09 -16.73
N GLN A 197 28.88 5.30 -16.29
CA GLN A 197 27.78 6.06 -16.87
C GLN A 197 28.21 6.81 -18.13
N ASP A 198 29.51 7.04 -18.31
CA ASP A 198 30.06 7.65 -19.51
C ASP A 198 30.09 6.64 -20.66
N GLU A 199 29.49 6.99 -21.80
CA GLU A 199 29.29 6.08 -22.93
C GLU A 199 30.61 5.55 -23.50
N GLU A 200 31.64 6.41 -23.62
CA GLU A 200 32.94 6.01 -24.15
C GLU A 200 33.64 4.99 -23.25
N ILE A 201 33.64 5.24 -21.94
CA ILE A 201 34.27 4.36 -20.95
C ILE A 201 33.50 3.04 -20.88
N ARG A 202 32.17 3.11 -20.88
CA ARG A 202 31.29 1.94 -20.90
C ARG A 202 31.55 1.07 -22.13
N LYS A 203 31.71 1.68 -23.30
CA LYS A 203 32.01 0.94 -24.55
C LYS A 203 33.34 0.19 -24.44
N ARG A 204 34.39 0.86 -23.97
CA ARG A 204 35.70 0.21 -23.74
C ARG A 204 35.60 -0.95 -22.74
N GLN A 205 34.88 -0.77 -21.65
CA GLN A 205 34.64 -1.82 -20.65
C GLN A 205 33.86 -3.02 -21.23
N MET A 206 32.91 -2.77 -22.14
CA MET A 206 32.19 -3.83 -22.83
C MET A 206 33.09 -4.60 -23.80
N ASP A 207 33.96 -3.88 -24.52
CA ASP A 207 34.90 -4.47 -25.46
C ASP A 207 35.93 -5.36 -24.71
N GLU A 208 36.48 -4.87 -23.60
CA GLU A 208 37.41 -5.62 -22.73
C GLU A 208 36.77 -6.89 -22.16
N LEU A 209 35.54 -6.80 -21.63
CA LEU A 209 34.81 -7.95 -21.11
C LEU A 209 34.49 -8.99 -22.21
N HIS A 210 34.27 -8.51 -23.43
CA HIS A 210 34.08 -9.40 -24.58
C HIS A 210 35.39 -10.12 -24.97
N GLU A 211 36.53 -9.44 -24.92
CA GLU A 211 37.84 -10.05 -25.13
C GLU A 211 38.16 -11.12 -24.08
N GLU A 212 37.96 -10.83 -22.79
CA GLU A 212 38.11 -11.81 -21.70
C GLU A 212 37.19 -13.01 -21.88
N ARG A 213 35.96 -12.79 -22.36
CA ARG A 213 35.04 -13.87 -22.69
C ARG A 213 35.59 -14.75 -23.81
N GLN A 214 36.19 -14.17 -24.84
CA GLN A 214 36.79 -14.94 -25.92
C GLN A 214 38.01 -15.73 -25.45
N THR A 215 38.90 -15.14 -24.66
CA THR A 215 40.08 -15.84 -24.13
C THR A 215 39.68 -16.99 -23.22
N THR A 216 38.70 -16.78 -22.32
CA THR A 216 38.20 -17.85 -21.45
C THR A 216 37.48 -18.95 -22.23
N GLN A 217 36.75 -18.61 -23.30
CA GLN A 217 36.16 -19.61 -24.20
C GLN A 217 37.21 -20.43 -24.95
N LYS A 218 38.26 -19.78 -25.50
CA LYS A 218 39.38 -20.46 -26.18
C LYS A 218 40.14 -21.40 -25.25
N ARG A 219 40.40 -20.95 -24.01
CA ARG A 219 41.02 -21.77 -22.98
C ARG A 219 40.16 -22.98 -22.61
N ARG A 220 38.83 -22.79 -22.48
CA ARG A 220 37.88 -23.87 -22.18
C ARG A 220 37.72 -24.88 -23.32
N SER A 221 37.83 -24.43 -24.58
CA SER A 221 37.73 -25.32 -25.74
C SER A 221 39.02 -26.09 -26.04
N GLY A 222 40.09 -25.87 -25.26
CA GLY A 222 41.38 -26.55 -25.43
C GLY A 222 42.08 -26.17 -26.75
N LEU A 223 41.73 -25.02 -27.33
CA LEU A 223 42.36 -24.49 -28.55
C LEU A 223 43.76 -23.93 -28.25
N ASP A 224 43.98 -23.37 -27.07
CA ASP A 224 45.28 -22.81 -26.66
C ASP A 224 46.33 -23.93 -26.49
N ASP A 225 45.96 -25.08 -25.92
CA ASP A 225 46.85 -26.25 -25.72
C ASP A 225 47.32 -26.92 -27.03
N LYS A 226 46.68 -26.58 -28.16
CA LYS A 226 47.03 -27.12 -29.49
C LYS A 226 48.01 -26.24 -30.27
N ILE A 227 48.24 -25.00 -29.83
CA ILE A 227 49.15 -24.06 -30.50
C ILE A 227 50.59 -24.17 -29.94
N GLU A 228 50.75 -24.68 -28.72
CA GLU A 228 52.06 -24.85 -28.05
C GLU A 228 52.71 -26.25 -28.26
N LYS A 229 52.14 -27.12 -29.08
CA LYS A 229 52.73 -28.41 -29.48
C LYS A 229 53.04 -28.44 -30.97
#